data_AF-A0A0F9HEX0-F1
#
_entry.id   AF-A0A0F9HEX0-F1
#
_cell.length_a   1.000
_cell.length_b   1.000
_cell.length_c   1.000
_cell.angle_alpha   90.00
_cell.angle_beta   90.00
_cell.angle_gamma   90.00
#
_symmetry.space_group_name_H-M   'P 1'
#
loop_
_entity.id
_entity.type
_entity.pdbx_description
1 polymer ?
#
loop_
_entity_poly.entity_id
_entity_poly.type
_entity_poly.pdbx_seq_one_letter_code
_entity_poly.pdbx_strand_id
1 'polypeptide(L)'
;MRGTEKELYRGPRRWFAVSFAGSISLDEYLLLDDHSLTEFAKACTKSSDRVLAGLAYGLLHRQLFKATDVTGSVSSGVAQFSEKAKEIIVKAGFEEEFAFAHDAPSDTPYKLYNPNAEKPATQIYVESQSGKHQELSECSDSIKPLAKKYTLVRYYYPKSVQQSIQTEAEPLLSKE
;
A
#
# COMPACT_ATOMS: atom_id res chain seq x y z
N MET A 1 42.18 -14.87 -0.07
CA MET A 1 41.25 -15.15 1.04
C MET A 1 39.84 -14.80 0.55
N ARG A 2 39.05 -15.81 0.19
CA ARG A 2 37.64 -15.66 -0.21
C ARG A 2 36.78 -15.88 1.04
N GLY A 3 36.48 -14.81 1.76
CA GLY A 3 35.42 -14.84 2.76
C GLY A 3 34.10 -14.90 2.01
N THR A 4 33.42 -16.03 2.06
CA THR A 4 32.06 -16.16 1.50
C THR A 4 31.13 -15.20 2.26
N GLU A 5 30.28 -14.46 1.57
CA GLU A 5 29.21 -13.57 2.08
C GLU A 5 28.43 -14.14 3.29
N LYS A 6 28.41 -15.47 3.45
CA LYS A 6 27.83 -16.19 4.59
C LYS A 6 28.46 -15.88 5.95
N GLU A 7 29.68 -15.34 6.04
CA GLU A 7 30.33 -15.06 7.34
C GLU A 7 29.92 -13.73 8.00
N LEU A 8 29.28 -12.80 7.26
CA LEU A 8 28.90 -11.49 7.80
C LEU A 8 27.65 -11.54 8.72
N TYR A 9 26.99 -12.69 8.83
CA TYR A 9 25.65 -12.83 9.43
C TYR A 9 25.61 -13.79 10.66
N ARG A 10 26.61 -13.73 11.54
CA ARG A 10 26.70 -14.60 12.75
C ARG A 10 26.24 -13.90 14.04
N GLY A 11 25.00 -13.41 14.10
CA GLY A 11 24.40 -12.88 15.32
C GLY A 11 22.88 -13.06 15.38
N PRO A 12 22.23 -12.87 16.55
CA PRO A 12 20.79 -13.06 16.77
C PRO A 12 19.86 -12.16 15.92
N ARG A 13 20.42 -11.34 15.02
CA ARG A 13 19.72 -10.41 14.11
C ARG A 13 19.46 -10.99 12.71
N ARG A 14 19.54 -12.31 12.56
CA ARG A 14 19.63 -13.00 11.24
C ARG A 14 18.29 -13.20 10.53
N TRP A 15 17.19 -13.34 11.26
CA TRP A 15 16.00 -14.00 10.72
C TRP A 15 15.33 -13.22 9.59
N PHE A 16 15.10 -11.92 9.77
CA PHE A 16 14.51 -11.11 8.71
C PHE A 16 15.47 -10.85 7.55
N ALA A 17 16.79 -10.83 7.79
CA ALA A 17 17.79 -10.56 6.74
C ALA A 17 17.81 -11.63 5.64
N VAL A 18 17.51 -12.89 6.00
CA VAL A 18 17.42 -14.02 5.06
C VAL A 18 16.29 -13.80 4.04
N SER A 19 15.24 -13.05 4.39
CA SER A 19 14.14 -12.76 3.46
C SER A 19 14.57 -11.93 2.25
N PHE A 20 15.69 -11.21 2.32
CA PHE A 20 16.22 -10.40 1.22
C PHE A 20 17.12 -11.17 0.24
N ALA A 21 17.47 -12.43 0.54
CA ALA A 21 18.42 -13.22 -0.25
C ALA A 21 17.83 -13.75 -1.59
N GLY A 22 16.60 -13.36 -1.96
CA GLY A 22 15.92 -13.77 -3.19
C GLY A 22 15.42 -15.23 -3.19
N SER A 23 15.86 -16.06 -2.25
CA SER A 23 15.34 -17.40 -1.99
C SER A 23 15.37 -17.69 -0.49
N ILE A 24 14.28 -18.26 0.04
CA ILE A 24 14.13 -18.61 1.46
C ILE A 24 13.66 -20.06 1.54
N SER A 25 14.24 -20.85 2.46
CA SER A 25 13.75 -22.21 2.69
C SER A 25 12.41 -22.19 3.43
N LEU A 26 11.64 -23.29 3.36
CA LEU A 26 10.39 -23.40 4.10
C LEU A 26 10.61 -23.23 5.61
N ASP A 27 11.66 -23.85 6.16
CA ASP A 27 11.98 -23.75 7.59
C ASP A 27 12.32 -22.31 7.99
N GLU A 28 13.06 -21.57 7.17
CA GLU A 28 13.36 -20.15 7.43
C GLU A 28 12.11 -19.27 7.29
N TYR A 29 11.22 -19.56 6.33
CA TYR A 29 9.96 -18.84 6.16
C TYR A 29 9.03 -19.04 7.35
N LEU A 30 8.91 -20.28 7.85
CA LEU A 30 8.06 -20.60 9.01
C LEU A 30 8.55 -19.95 10.31
N LEU A 31 9.80 -19.47 10.35
CA LEU A 31 10.34 -18.70 11.47
C LEU A 31 10.08 -17.19 11.35
N LEU A 32 9.59 -16.70 10.22
CA LEU A 32 9.24 -15.29 10.06
C LEU A 32 7.87 -15.00 10.67
N ASP A 33 7.85 -14.02 11.56
CA ASP A 33 6.66 -13.51 12.22
C ASP A 33 6.72 -11.98 12.37
N ASP A 34 5.64 -11.40 12.91
CA ASP A 34 5.56 -9.95 13.13
C ASP A 34 6.63 -9.45 14.12
N HIS A 35 7.07 -10.30 15.05
CA HIS A 35 8.15 -9.98 15.99
C HIS A 35 9.49 -9.83 15.26
N SER A 36 9.77 -10.70 14.29
CA SER A 36 10.94 -10.63 13.43
C SER A 36 10.99 -9.33 12.62
N LEU A 37 9.86 -8.91 12.05
CA LEU A 37 9.74 -7.63 11.36
C LEU A 37 9.95 -6.44 12.32
N THR A 38 9.33 -6.49 13.49
CA THR A 38 9.42 -5.43 14.50
C THR A 38 10.85 -5.27 15.00
N GLU A 39 11.56 -6.36 15.26
CA GLU A 39 12.95 -6.35 15.70
C GLU A 39 13.88 -5.82 14.61
N PHE A 40 13.65 -6.21 13.35
CA PHE A 40 14.37 -5.65 12.21
C PHE A 40 14.16 -4.15 12.09
N ALA A 41 12.91 -3.67 12.17
CA ALA A 41 12.60 -2.24 12.15
C ALA A 41 13.30 -1.48 13.29
N LYS A 42 13.34 -2.03 14.51
CA LYS A 42 14.08 -1.43 15.64
C LYS A 42 15.56 -1.28 15.32
N ALA A 43 16.19 -2.31 14.73
CA ALA A 43 17.58 -2.25 14.31
C ALA A 43 17.79 -1.16 13.23
N CYS A 44 16.89 -1.07 12.25
CA CYS A 44 16.92 -0.05 11.20
C CYS A 44 16.89 1.38 11.75
N THR A 45 16.21 1.64 12.88
CA THR A 45 16.23 2.99 13.51
C THR A 45 17.61 3.47 13.94
N LYS A 46 18.61 2.57 14.03
CA LYS A 46 20.00 2.86 14.36
C LYS A 46 20.92 2.86 13.14
N SER A 47 20.36 2.70 11.93
CA SER A 47 21.12 2.75 10.68
C SER A 47 21.75 4.15 10.47
N SER A 48 22.91 4.19 9.82
CA SER A 48 23.50 5.43 9.32
C SER A 48 22.75 5.99 8.10
N ASP A 49 22.02 5.13 7.40
CA ASP A 49 21.09 5.52 6.34
C ASP A 49 19.88 6.22 6.96
N ARG A 50 19.73 7.52 6.65
CA ARG A 50 18.70 8.39 7.23
C ARG A 50 17.30 8.05 6.72
N VAL A 51 17.17 7.61 5.48
CA VAL A 51 15.88 7.21 4.89
C VAL A 51 15.39 5.96 5.59
N LEU A 52 16.23 4.92 5.65
CA LEU A 52 15.89 3.66 6.29
C LEU A 52 15.58 3.85 7.79
N ALA A 53 16.40 4.64 8.50
CA ALA A 53 16.16 4.96 9.90
C ALA A 53 14.86 5.74 10.10
N GLY A 54 14.56 6.71 9.22
CA GLY A 54 13.34 7.51 9.26
C GLY A 54 12.08 6.70 9.01
N LEU A 55 12.07 5.86 7.97
CA LEU A 55 10.93 4.98 7.64
C LEU A 55 10.66 3.98 8.77
N ALA A 56 11.70 3.33 9.29
CA ALA A 56 11.56 2.38 10.39
C ALA A 56 11.08 3.05 11.69
N TYR A 57 11.61 4.24 12.01
CA TYR A 57 11.15 5.03 13.14
C TYR A 57 9.68 5.41 12.98
N GLY A 58 9.28 5.86 11.78
CA GLY A 58 7.92 6.26 11.50
C GLY A 58 6.92 5.11 11.61
N LEU A 59 7.29 3.92 11.14
CA LEU A 59 6.47 2.71 11.29
C LEU A 59 6.26 2.37 12.78
N LEU A 60 7.34 2.34 13.58
CA LEU A 60 7.29 1.98 14.99
C LEU A 60 6.57 3.01 15.87
N HIS A 61 6.61 4.30 15.51
CA HIS A 61 6.04 5.40 16.29
C HIS A 61 4.77 5.99 15.67
N ARG A 62 4.19 5.32 14.69
CA ARG A 62 2.95 5.73 14.00
C ARG A 62 3.04 7.15 13.39
N GLN A 63 4.21 7.51 12.87
CA GLN A 63 4.40 8.70 12.03
C GLN A 63 4.15 8.33 10.56
N LEU A 64 2.91 7.94 10.28
CA LEU A 64 2.49 7.51 8.95
C LEU A 64 2.44 8.69 7.96
N PHE A 65 2.67 8.39 6.69
CA PHE A 65 2.47 9.35 5.62
C PHE A 65 1.01 9.80 5.57
N LYS A 66 0.81 11.02 5.09
CA LYS A 66 -0.51 11.59 4.79
C LYS A 66 -0.88 11.25 3.36
N ALA A 67 -2.18 11.18 3.09
CA ALA A 67 -2.71 10.80 1.80
C ALA A 67 -3.58 11.94 1.24
N THR A 68 -3.43 12.23 -0.05
CA THR A 68 -4.39 13.01 -0.84
C THR A 68 -5.12 12.06 -1.78
N ASP A 69 -6.44 12.08 -1.73
CA ASP A 69 -7.30 11.29 -2.60
C ASP A 69 -7.57 12.06 -3.90
N VAL A 70 -7.16 11.48 -5.02
CA VAL A 70 -7.31 12.08 -6.36
C VAL A 70 -8.29 11.30 -7.22
N THR A 71 -9.13 10.46 -6.60
CA THR A 71 -10.12 9.64 -7.31
C THR A 71 -11.09 10.53 -8.07
N GLY A 72 -11.23 10.31 -9.37
CA GLY A 72 -12.12 11.09 -10.25
C GLY A 72 -11.58 12.48 -10.64
N SER A 73 -10.32 12.81 -10.33
CA SER A 73 -9.70 14.04 -10.82
C SER A 73 -9.27 13.92 -12.28
N VAL A 74 -9.30 15.04 -13.02
CA VAL A 74 -8.84 15.12 -14.41
C VAL A 74 -7.34 14.79 -14.47
N SER A 75 -6.94 13.99 -15.46
CA SER A 75 -5.55 13.52 -15.60
C SER A 75 -4.51 14.65 -15.65
N SER A 76 -4.83 15.78 -16.29
CA SER A 76 -3.94 16.95 -16.34
C SER A 76 -3.74 17.59 -14.96
N GLY A 77 -4.79 17.69 -14.15
CA GLY A 77 -4.71 18.19 -12.78
C GLY A 77 -3.91 17.27 -11.86
N VAL A 78 -4.05 15.95 -12.04
CA VAL A 78 -3.26 14.95 -11.30
C VAL A 78 -1.76 15.06 -11.65
N ALA A 79 -1.43 15.24 -12.93
CA ALA A 79 -0.04 15.43 -13.35
C ALA A 79 0.57 16.70 -12.73
N GLN A 80 -0.16 17.82 -12.77
CA GLN A 80 0.28 19.08 -12.17
C GLN A 80 0.43 18.98 -10.65
N PHE A 81 -0.53 18.33 -9.97
CA PHE A 81 -0.45 18.02 -8.54
C PHE A 81 0.80 17.20 -8.21
N SER A 82 1.06 16.12 -8.96
CA SER A 82 2.19 15.23 -8.76
C SER A 82 3.52 15.98 -8.87
N GLU A 83 3.71 16.76 -9.94
CA GLU A 83 4.95 17.53 -10.12
C GLU A 83 5.12 18.57 -9.01
N LYS A 84 4.05 19.27 -8.64
CA LYS A 84 4.11 20.26 -7.55
C LYS A 84 4.43 19.62 -6.20
N ALA A 85 3.87 18.46 -5.92
CA ALA A 85 4.13 17.71 -4.70
C ALA A 85 5.60 17.28 -4.58
N LYS A 86 6.19 16.79 -5.67
CA LYS A 86 7.61 16.42 -5.74
C LYS A 86 8.52 17.60 -5.44
N GLU A 87 8.25 18.77 -6.04
CA GLU A 87 9.00 20.00 -5.75
C GLU A 87 9.00 20.34 -4.26
N ILE A 88 7.82 20.27 -3.61
CA ILE A 88 7.65 20.57 -2.18
C ILE A 88 8.44 19.58 -1.33
N ILE A 89 8.40 18.29 -1.67
CA ILE A 89 9.08 17.20 -0.96
C ILE A 89 10.60 17.37 -1.04
N VAL A 90 11.13 17.61 -2.23
CA VAL A 90 12.57 17.85 -2.45
C VAL A 90 13.02 19.12 -1.72
N LYS A 91 12.24 20.20 -1.78
CA LYS A 91 12.54 21.46 -1.07
C LYS A 91 12.55 21.28 0.45
N ALA A 92 11.75 20.36 0.98
CA ALA A 92 11.74 20.01 2.40
C ALA A 92 12.90 19.08 2.81
N GLY A 93 13.77 18.69 1.88
CA GLY A 93 14.97 17.88 2.13
C GLY A 93 14.71 16.37 2.15
N PHE A 94 13.59 15.92 1.58
CA PHE A 94 13.29 14.50 1.42
C PHE A 94 13.70 14.00 0.03
N GLU A 95 14.06 12.73 -0.05
CA GLU A 95 14.27 12.02 -1.31
C GLU A 95 12.93 11.57 -1.88
N GLU A 96 12.60 12.04 -3.09
CA GLU A 96 11.31 11.78 -3.75
C GLU A 96 10.96 10.28 -3.79
N GLU A 97 11.93 9.44 -4.16
CA GLU A 97 11.78 7.98 -4.32
C GLU A 97 11.20 7.30 -3.07
N PHE A 98 11.49 7.83 -1.88
CA PHE A 98 11.08 7.25 -0.59
C PHE A 98 10.02 8.06 0.14
N ALA A 99 9.80 9.32 -0.26
CA ALA A 99 8.90 10.25 0.38
C ALA A 99 7.65 10.58 -0.45
N PHE A 100 7.57 10.10 -1.70
CA PHE A 100 6.39 10.27 -2.53
C PHE A 100 6.00 8.94 -3.17
N ALA A 101 4.86 8.40 -2.74
CA ALA A 101 4.33 7.17 -3.28
C ALA A 101 2.91 7.41 -3.78
N HIS A 102 2.44 6.58 -4.70
CA HIS A 102 1.03 6.51 -5.03
C HIS A 102 0.59 5.06 -5.08
N ASP A 103 -0.66 4.83 -4.71
CA ASP A 103 -1.31 3.56 -4.93
C ASP A 103 -2.71 3.76 -5.51
N ALA A 104 -3.17 2.74 -6.22
CA ALA A 104 -4.53 2.66 -6.69
C ALA A 104 -5.15 1.37 -6.14
N PRO A 105 -5.49 1.32 -4.84
CA PRO A 105 -6.05 0.13 -4.26
C PRO A 105 -7.42 -0.08 -4.91
N SER A 106 -7.47 -1.03 -5.83
CA SER A 106 -8.73 -1.65 -6.24
C SER A 106 -9.15 -2.59 -5.13
N ASP A 107 -10.42 -2.56 -4.73
CA ASP A 107 -11.00 -3.37 -3.64
C ASP A 107 -10.22 -4.65 -3.34
N THR A 108 -9.42 -4.56 -2.26
CA THR A 108 -9.00 -5.57 -1.25
C THR A 108 -8.68 -7.01 -1.69
N PRO A 109 -8.06 -7.84 -0.82
CA PRO A 109 -7.92 -9.30 -1.06
C PRO A 109 -9.24 -10.06 -1.30
N TYR A 110 -10.39 -9.40 -1.18
CA TYR A 110 -11.70 -9.97 -1.47
C TYR A 110 -12.06 -9.72 -2.95
N LYS A 111 -12.37 -10.80 -3.67
CA LYS A 111 -12.87 -10.68 -5.04
C LYS A 111 -14.21 -9.96 -5.02
N LEU A 112 -14.31 -8.86 -5.77
CA LEU A 112 -15.58 -8.23 -6.09
C LEU A 112 -16.58 -9.27 -6.59
N TYR A 113 -17.80 -9.17 -6.09
CA TYR A 113 -18.89 -10.03 -6.50
C TYR A 113 -19.25 -9.73 -7.97
N ASN A 114 -18.75 -10.56 -8.88
CA ASN A 114 -19.00 -10.45 -10.31
C ASN A 114 -19.59 -11.77 -10.83
N PRO A 115 -20.92 -11.89 -10.94
CA PRO A 115 -21.57 -13.11 -11.39
C PRO A 115 -21.28 -13.43 -12.87
N ASN A 116 -20.83 -12.44 -13.66
CA ASN A 116 -20.56 -12.56 -15.09
C ASN A 116 -19.06 -12.80 -15.42
N ALA A 117 -18.19 -12.96 -14.42
CA ALA A 117 -16.76 -13.22 -14.67
C ALA A 117 -16.53 -14.62 -15.25
N GLU A 118 -15.51 -14.78 -16.09
CA GLU A 118 -15.12 -16.06 -16.71
C GLU A 118 -14.77 -17.16 -15.66
N LYS A 119 -14.30 -16.73 -14.48
CA LYS A 119 -14.14 -17.56 -13.28
C LYS A 119 -14.73 -16.81 -12.08
N PRO A 120 -16.06 -16.84 -11.91
CA PRO A 120 -16.73 -16.03 -10.90
C PRO A 120 -16.32 -16.48 -9.50
N ALA A 121 -16.00 -15.53 -8.62
CA ALA A 121 -15.93 -15.81 -7.20
C ALA A 121 -17.34 -16.21 -6.72
N THR A 122 -17.42 -17.20 -5.84
CA THR A 122 -18.60 -17.67 -5.08
C THR A 122 -19.89 -16.90 -5.36
N GLN A 123 -20.68 -17.39 -6.32
CA GLN A 123 -22.03 -16.89 -6.58
C GLN A 123 -22.96 -17.34 -5.45
N ILE A 124 -23.76 -16.42 -4.93
CA ILE A 124 -24.79 -16.76 -3.93
C ILE A 124 -26.12 -16.78 -4.68
N TYR A 125 -26.73 -17.97 -4.71
CA TYR A 125 -28.08 -18.14 -5.25
C TYR A 125 -29.10 -18.17 -4.13
N VAL A 126 -30.25 -17.56 -4.37
CA VAL A 126 -31.42 -17.57 -3.49
C VAL A 126 -32.52 -18.36 -4.20
N GLU A 127 -33.11 -19.33 -3.50
CA GLU A 127 -34.27 -20.06 -3.98
C GLU A 127 -35.55 -19.27 -3.68
N SER A 128 -36.34 -19.00 -4.72
CA SER A 128 -37.65 -18.38 -4.57
C SER A 128 -38.69 -19.39 -4.05
N GLN A 129 -39.84 -18.90 -3.60
CA GLN A 129 -40.98 -19.75 -3.22
C GLN A 129 -41.49 -20.64 -4.37
N SER A 130 -41.14 -20.33 -5.63
CA SER A 130 -41.48 -21.16 -6.80
C SER A 130 -40.41 -22.22 -7.12
N GLY A 131 -39.40 -22.40 -6.26
CA GLY A 131 -38.28 -23.32 -6.45
C GLY A 131 -37.23 -22.84 -7.48
N LYS A 132 -37.34 -21.58 -7.95
CA LYS A 132 -36.40 -21.03 -8.92
C LYS A 132 -35.22 -20.42 -8.19
N HIS A 133 -34.01 -20.78 -8.62
CA HIS A 133 -32.79 -20.15 -8.13
C HIS A 133 -32.52 -18.85 -8.89
N GLN A 134 -32.24 -17.78 -8.16
CA GLN A 134 -31.86 -16.47 -8.71
C GLN A 134 -30.59 -15.98 -8.03
N GLU A 135 -29.78 -15.23 -8.76
CA GLU A 135 -28.56 -14.63 -8.24
C GLU A 135 -28.91 -13.51 -7.25
N LEU A 136 -28.27 -13.48 -6.07
CA LEU A 136 -28.57 -12.56 -4.97
C LEU A 136 -28.57 -11.07 -5.36
N SER A 137 -27.61 -10.62 -6.15
CA SER A 137 -27.50 -9.23 -6.60
C SER A 137 -28.58 -8.87 -7.62
N GLU A 138 -29.08 -9.83 -8.41
CA GLU A 138 -30.25 -9.61 -9.28
C GLU A 138 -31.54 -9.41 -8.48
N CYS A 139 -31.72 -10.14 -7.36
CA CYS A 139 -32.95 -10.11 -6.57
C CYS A 139 -32.93 -9.16 -5.36
N SER A 140 -31.80 -8.54 -5.02
CA SER A 140 -31.67 -7.60 -3.89
C SER A 140 -31.12 -6.24 -4.30
N ASP A 141 -31.98 -5.23 -4.26
CA ASP A 141 -31.59 -3.83 -4.57
C ASP A 141 -30.55 -3.28 -3.60
N SER A 142 -30.49 -3.77 -2.37
CA SER A 142 -29.47 -3.38 -1.38
C SER A 142 -28.09 -3.96 -1.69
N ILE A 143 -28.00 -5.06 -2.45
CA ILE A 143 -26.75 -5.74 -2.79
C ILE A 143 -26.16 -5.22 -4.11
N LYS A 144 -27.00 -4.80 -5.07
CA LYS A 144 -26.55 -4.29 -6.39
C LYS A 144 -25.42 -3.26 -6.32
N PRO A 145 -25.43 -2.25 -5.42
CA PRO A 145 -24.34 -1.27 -5.35
C PRO A 145 -22.99 -1.87 -4.93
N LEU A 146 -23.00 -2.95 -4.14
CA LEU A 146 -21.79 -3.61 -3.62
C LEU A 146 -21.05 -4.43 -4.71
N ALA A 147 -21.71 -4.71 -5.83
CA ALA A 147 -21.11 -5.40 -6.98
C ALA A 147 -20.27 -4.46 -7.87
N LYS A 148 -20.34 -3.14 -7.66
CA LYS A 148 -19.58 -2.17 -8.46
C LYS A 148 -18.14 -2.08 -7.99
N LYS A 149 -17.20 -2.24 -8.92
CA LYS A 149 -15.78 -2.01 -8.68
C LYS A 149 -15.54 -0.54 -8.41
N TYR A 150 -14.95 -0.24 -7.25
CA TYR A 150 -14.44 1.08 -6.95
C TYR A 150 -12.91 1.04 -6.95
N THR A 151 -12.30 1.99 -7.67
CA THR A 151 -10.85 2.17 -7.69
C THR A 151 -10.57 3.50 -7.04
N LEU A 152 -9.85 3.45 -5.93
CA LEU A 152 -9.28 4.64 -5.31
C LEU A 152 -7.94 4.95 -5.96
N VAL A 153 -7.57 6.22 -6.05
CA VAL A 153 -6.21 6.65 -6.41
C VAL A 153 -5.73 7.64 -5.36
N ARG A 154 -4.60 7.33 -4.70
CA ARG A 154 -4.06 8.12 -3.60
C ARG A 154 -2.57 8.35 -3.75
N TYR A 155 -2.14 9.55 -3.37
CA TYR A 155 -0.74 9.93 -3.25
C TYR A 155 -0.38 10.13 -1.78
N TYR A 156 0.79 9.64 -1.38
CA TYR A 156 1.28 9.64 0.00
C TYR A 156 2.56 10.44 0.15
N TYR A 157 2.65 11.22 1.23
CA TYR A 157 3.77 12.09 1.52
C TYR A 157 3.98 12.29 3.03
N PRO A 158 5.18 12.72 3.49
CA PRO A 158 5.44 13.02 4.89
C PRO A 158 4.46 14.04 5.47
N LYS A 159 4.02 13.80 6.71
CA LYS A 159 3.10 14.71 7.41
C LYS A 159 3.63 16.15 7.51
N SER A 160 4.95 16.34 7.59
CA SER A 160 5.58 17.66 7.72
C SER A 160 5.32 18.58 6.53
N VAL A 161 5.10 18.04 5.32
CA VAL A 161 4.80 18.84 4.12
C VAL A 161 3.32 18.99 3.84
N GLN A 162 2.44 18.41 4.68
CA GLN A 162 1.00 18.36 4.45
C GLN A 162 0.40 19.75 4.17
N GLN A 163 0.75 20.76 4.96
CA GLN A 163 0.17 22.09 4.79
C GLN A 163 0.54 22.72 3.44
N SER A 164 1.80 22.55 3.01
CA SER A 164 2.27 23.03 1.69
C SER A 164 1.57 22.29 0.56
N ILE A 165 1.43 20.96 0.65
CA ILE A 165 0.68 20.17 -0.33
C ILE A 165 -0.77 20.67 -0.46
N GLN A 166 -1.46 20.86 0.67
CA GLN A 166 -2.84 21.34 0.69
C GLN A 166 -3.00 22.76 0.12
N THR A 167 -1.98 23.60 0.28
CA THR A 167 -2.05 25.01 -0.12
C THR A 167 -1.58 25.24 -1.57
N GLU A 168 -0.60 24.47 -2.03
CA GLU A 168 0.10 24.73 -3.30
C GLU A 168 -0.18 23.66 -4.37
N ALA A 169 -0.42 22.40 -3.99
CA ALA A 169 -0.58 21.29 -4.93
C ALA A 169 -2.04 20.85 -5.07
N GLU A 170 -2.77 20.64 -3.97
CA GLU A 170 -4.17 20.19 -4.01
C GLU A 170 -5.11 21.09 -4.83
N PRO A 171 -4.95 22.44 -4.86
CA PRO A 171 -5.78 23.29 -5.71
C PRO A 171 -5.64 23.04 -7.22
N LEU A 172 -4.57 22.35 -7.66
CA LEU A 172 -4.36 21.95 -9.05
C LEU A 172 -5.23 20.74 -9.44
N LEU A 173 -5.77 20.02 -8.45
CA LEU A 173 -6.71 18.92 -8.67
C LEU A 173 -8.05 19.49 -9.11
N SER A 174 -8.27 19.50 -10.42
CA SER A 174 -9.59 19.76 -11.00
C SER A 174 -10.40 18.47 -10.96
N LYS A 175 -11.60 18.53 -10.38
CA LYS A 175 -12.59 17.45 -10.50
C LYS A 175 -13.43 17.71 -11.75
N GLU A 176 -13.75 16.64 -12.47
CA GLU A 176 -14.80 16.68 -13.51
C GLU A 176 -16.18 16.97 -12.88
#